data_AF-A0A6N9U6W8-F1
#
_entry.id   AF-A0A6N9U6W8-F1
#
_cell.length_a   1.000
_cell.length_b   1.000
_cell.length_c   1.000
_cell.angle_alpha   90.00
_cell.angle_beta   90.00
_cell.angle_gamma   90.00
#
_symmetry.space_group_name_H-M   'P 1'
#
loop_
_entity.id
_entity.type
_entity.pdbx_description
1 polymer ?
#
loop_
_entity_poly.entity_id
_entity_poly.type
_entity_poly.pdbx_seq_one_letter_code
_entity_poly.pdbx_strand_id
1 'polypeptide(L)'
;MTTLTLDSYRDQHGDPTRWSTADFDSYLVIGEVAPPVPPLYSYAEMQAVAADWARTAERKQSIADRLTAEGHETAAGIWARGAREAREYAAAARYGYPHYEAVLNGW
;
A
#
# COMPACT_ATOMS: atom_id res chain seq x y z
N MET A 1 38.43 -7.77 17.89
CA MET A 1 37.19 -7.20 18.48
C MET A 1 37.62 -6.05 19.36
N THR A 2 37.56 -4.82 18.85
CA THR A 2 38.00 -3.63 19.58
C THR A 2 36.74 -2.98 20.14
N THR A 3 36.59 -3.01 21.45
CA THR A 3 35.46 -2.38 22.13
C THR A 3 35.61 -0.87 21.97
N LEU A 4 34.73 -0.24 21.19
CA LEU A 4 34.66 1.22 21.08
C LEU A 4 34.30 1.79 22.46
N THR A 5 35.26 2.44 23.10
CA THR A 5 35.04 3.19 24.34
C THR A 5 34.63 4.62 23.99
N LEU A 6 33.86 5.26 24.86
CA LEU A 6 33.45 6.66 24.68
C LEU A 6 34.66 7.60 24.45
N ASP A 7 35.80 7.28 25.07
CA ASP A 7 37.03 8.04 24.91
C ASP A 7 37.66 7.84 23.52
N SER A 8 37.62 6.61 22.96
CA SER A 8 38.08 6.36 21.59
C SER A 8 37.24 7.07 20.51
N TYR A 9 35.96 7.32 20.78
CA TYR A 9 35.09 8.15 19.93
C TYR A 9 35.46 9.64 20.04
N ARG A 10 35.74 10.13 21.25
CA ARG A 10 36.14 11.54 21.47
C ARG A 10 37.47 11.88 20.82
N ASP A 11 38.45 10.99 20.87
CA ASP A 11 39.76 11.20 20.23
C ASP A 11 39.66 11.26 18.70
N GLN A 12 38.74 10.49 18.09
CA GLN A 12 38.54 10.50 16.64
C GLN A 12 37.79 11.76 16.15
N HIS A 13 36.91 12.32 16.97
CA HIS A 13 36.03 13.42 16.58
C HIS A 13 36.43 14.78 17.16
N GLY A 14 37.52 14.84 17.94
CA GLY A 14 38.05 16.06 18.52
C GLY A 14 37.28 16.54 19.75
N ASP A 15 37.93 17.35 20.57
CA ASP A 15 37.39 17.89 21.83
C ASP A 15 36.01 18.54 21.62
N PRO A 16 34.94 18.01 22.26
CA PRO A 16 33.58 18.55 22.13
C PRO A 16 33.47 20.01 22.58
N THR A 17 34.39 20.50 23.42
CA THR A 17 34.42 21.90 23.85
C THR A 17 34.91 22.86 22.76
N ARG A 18 35.47 22.32 21.67
CA ARG A 18 35.87 23.08 20.47
C ARG A 18 34.86 22.97 19.33
N TRP A 19 33.82 22.15 19.49
CA TRP A 19 32.75 22.09 18.51
C TRP A 19 31.93 23.38 18.65
N SER A 20 31.92 24.21 17.62
CA SER A 20 30.98 25.32 17.59
C SER A 20 29.57 24.73 17.63
N THR A 21 28.65 25.39 18.34
CA THR A 21 27.23 25.13 18.12
C THR A 21 26.98 25.24 16.62
N ALA A 22 26.48 24.17 16.01
CA ALA A 22 25.91 24.29 14.68
C ALA A 22 24.75 25.28 14.84
N ASP A 23 24.90 26.47 14.28
CA ASP A 23 23.77 27.37 14.07
C ASP A 23 22.86 26.64 13.08
N PHE A 24 21.88 25.89 13.61
CA PHE A 24 20.76 25.40 12.84
C PHE A 24 19.83 26.58 12.55
N ASP A 25 20.36 27.59 11.86
CA ASP A 25 19.55 28.64 11.29
C ASP A 25 18.87 28.07 10.06
N SER A 26 17.55 27.95 10.18
CA SER A 26 16.60 27.39 9.22
C SER A 26 16.62 25.85 9.14
N TYR A 27 15.56 25.23 9.68
CA TYR A 27 14.93 24.16 8.92
C TYR A 27 14.70 24.73 7.52
N LEU A 28 15.31 24.13 6.51
CA LEU A 28 15.03 24.41 5.13
C LEU A 28 13.52 24.21 4.94
N VAL A 29 12.73 25.28 5.08
CA VAL A 29 11.32 25.29 4.68
C VAL A 29 11.39 25.23 3.17
N ILE A 30 11.47 24.02 2.63
CA ILE A 30 11.15 23.74 1.24
C ILE A 30 9.75 24.32 1.07
N GLY A 31 9.67 25.50 0.43
CA GLY A 31 8.60 26.48 0.60
C GLY A 31 7.22 25.86 0.57
N GLU A 32 6.34 26.28 1.48
CA GLU A 32 4.91 25.91 1.63
C GLU A 32 4.42 24.84 0.63
N VAL A 33 4.95 23.62 0.73
CA VAL A 33 4.40 22.51 -0.03
C VAL A 33 3.17 22.13 0.76
N ALA A 34 2.02 22.57 0.27
CA ALA A 34 0.75 22.12 0.81
C ALA A 34 0.79 20.58 0.91
N PRO A 35 0.39 20.00 2.05
CA PRO A 35 0.36 18.55 2.17
C PRO A 35 -0.47 17.99 1.01
N PRO A 36 -0.09 16.81 0.48
CA PRO A 36 -0.83 16.21 -0.62
C PRO A 36 -2.30 16.07 -0.21
N VAL A 37 -3.20 16.33 -1.16
CA VAL A 37 -4.64 16.17 -0.94
C VAL A 37 -4.88 14.74 -0.44
N PRO A 38 -5.60 14.56 0.67
CA PRO A 38 -5.87 13.23 1.19
C PRO A 38 -6.62 12.41 0.12
N PRO A 39 -6.37 11.09 0.04
CA PRO A 39 -7.09 10.22 -0.88
C PRO A 39 -8.59 10.24 -0.59
N LEU A 40 -9.41 9.99 -1.62
CA LEU A 40 -10.87 9.99 -1.52
C LEU A 40 -11.40 9.01 -0.46
N TYR A 41 -10.73 7.88 -0.29
CA TYR A 41 -11.05 6.88 0.73
C TYR A 41 -9.88 6.68 1.67
N SER A 42 -10.21 6.57 2.95
CA SER A 42 -9.29 6.15 4.00
C SER A 42 -8.87 4.70 3.82
N TYR A 43 -7.76 4.32 4.47
CA TYR A 43 -7.31 2.93 4.47
C TYR A 43 -8.36 1.97 5.02
N ALA A 44 -9.08 2.36 6.08
CA ALA A 44 -10.12 1.53 6.68
C ALA A 44 -11.30 1.29 5.71
N GLU A 45 -11.74 2.33 5.00
CA GLU A 45 -12.77 2.19 3.97
C GLU A 45 -12.30 1.29 2.84
N MET A 46 -11.03 1.39 2.45
CA MET A 46 -10.45 0.51 1.44
C MET A 46 -10.36 -0.96 1.87
N GLN A 47 -10.15 -1.24 3.15
CA GLN A 47 -10.26 -2.61 3.67
C GLN A 47 -11.71 -3.15 3.59
N ALA A 48 -12.70 -2.28 3.82
CA ALA A 48 -14.11 -2.63 3.62
C ALA A 48 -14.39 -2.96 2.14
N VAL A 49 -13.92 -2.11 1.21
CA VAL A 49 -14.02 -2.34 -0.24
C VAL A 49 -13.34 -3.65 -0.64
N ALA A 50 -12.16 -3.94 -0.09
CA ALA A 50 -11.47 -5.20 -0.34
C ALA A 50 -12.27 -6.43 0.11
N ALA A 51 -12.92 -6.35 1.28
CA ALA A 51 -13.76 -7.41 1.79
C ALA A 51 -15.01 -7.62 0.92
N ASP A 52 -15.61 -6.55 0.40
CA ASP A 52 -16.77 -6.60 -0.49
C ASP A 52 -16.42 -7.28 -1.83
N TRP A 53 -15.27 -6.94 -2.39
CA TRP A 53 -14.74 -7.60 -3.59
C TRP A 53 -14.41 -9.07 -3.36
N ALA A 54 -13.85 -9.42 -2.20
CA ALA A 54 -13.57 -10.81 -1.84
C ALA A 54 -14.87 -11.65 -1.79
N ARG A 55 -15.93 -11.14 -1.13
CA ARG A 55 -17.24 -11.82 -1.11
C ARG A 55 -17.85 -11.92 -2.50
N THR A 56 -17.67 -10.89 -3.32
CA THR A 56 -18.10 -10.91 -4.72
C THR A 56 -17.38 -12.01 -5.51
N ALA A 57 -16.07 -12.16 -5.32
CA ALA A 57 -15.28 -13.20 -5.97
C ALA A 57 -15.76 -14.60 -5.58
N GLU A 58 -16.01 -14.84 -4.29
CA GLU A 58 -16.53 -16.11 -3.79
C GLU A 58 -17.89 -16.45 -4.41
N ARG A 59 -18.82 -15.47 -4.44
CA ARG A 59 -20.14 -15.66 -5.05
C ARG A 59 -20.04 -15.97 -6.54
N LYS A 60 -19.21 -15.23 -7.28
CA LYS A 60 -19.01 -15.45 -8.72
C LYS A 60 -18.39 -16.83 -9.00
N GLN A 61 -17.42 -17.25 -8.19
CA GLN A 61 -16.83 -18.58 -8.30
C GLN A 61 -17.87 -19.68 -8.04
N SER A 62 -18.67 -19.54 -6.99
CA SER A 62 -19.74 -20.50 -6.70
C SER A 62 -20.74 -20.65 -7.85
N ILE A 63 -21.07 -19.55 -8.54
CA ILE A 63 -21.94 -19.60 -9.74
C ILE A 63 -21.21 -20.29 -10.89
N ALA A 64 -19.93 -20.02 -11.10
CA ALA A 64 -19.13 -20.68 -12.12
C ALA A 64 -19.10 -22.20 -11.90
N ASP A 65 -18.83 -22.64 -10.66
CA ASP A 65 -18.73 -24.05 -10.30
C ASP A 65 -20.07 -24.77 -10.52
N ARG A 66 -21.19 -24.13 -10.16
CA ARG A 66 -22.53 -24.67 -10.42
C ARG A 66 -22.80 -24.82 -11.92
N LEU A 67 -22.49 -23.79 -12.71
CA LEU A 67 -22.69 -23.85 -14.16
C LEU A 67 -21.80 -24.90 -14.83
N THR A 68 -20.59 -25.11 -14.35
CA THR A 68 -19.72 -26.21 -14.80
C THR A 68 -20.36 -27.56 -14.49
N ALA A 69 -20.91 -27.75 -13.28
CA ALA A 69 -21.58 -28.99 -12.90
C ALA A 69 -22.85 -29.27 -13.75
N GLU A 70 -23.51 -28.22 -14.23
CA GLU A 70 -24.67 -28.30 -15.13
C GLU A 70 -24.29 -28.45 -16.62
N GLY A 71 -22.99 -28.43 -16.95
CA GLY A 71 -22.49 -28.54 -18.34
C GLY A 71 -22.52 -27.24 -19.15
N HIS A 72 -22.72 -26.08 -18.51
CA HIS A 72 -22.77 -24.77 -19.14
C HIS A 72 -21.38 -24.09 -19.17
N GLU A 73 -20.41 -24.72 -19.85
CA GLU A 73 -19.00 -24.32 -19.83
C GLU A 73 -18.73 -22.86 -20.20
N THR A 74 -19.36 -22.34 -21.27
CA THR A 74 -19.17 -20.94 -21.69
C THR A 74 -19.66 -19.96 -20.62
N ALA A 75 -20.83 -20.22 -20.04
CA ALA A 75 -21.38 -19.37 -18.98
C ALA A 75 -20.51 -19.47 -17.72
N ALA A 76 -20.10 -20.67 -17.34
CA ALA A 76 -19.17 -20.90 -16.23
C ALA A 76 -17.86 -20.11 -16.41
N GLY A 77 -17.29 -20.11 -17.62
CA GLY A 77 -16.09 -19.36 -17.95
C GLY A 77 -16.24 -17.84 -17.79
N ILE A 78 -17.40 -17.27 -18.13
CA ILE A 78 -17.69 -15.85 -17.90
C ILE A 78 -17.67 -15.53 -16.40
N TRP A 79 -18.35 -16.34 -15.58
CA TRP A 79 -18.39 -16.16 -14.14
C TRP A 79 -17.02 -16.36 -13.48
N ALA A 80 -16.25 -17.36 -13.93
CA ALA A 80 -14.90 -17.60 -13.44
C ALA A 80 -13.95 -16.42 -13.74
N ARG A 81 -14.04 -15.83 -14.94
CA ARG A 81 -13.29 -14.59 -15.25
C ARG A 81 -13.71 -13.45 -14.34
N GLY A 82 -15.01 -13.24 -14.14
CA GLY A 82 -15.50 -12.21 -13.23
C GLY A 82 -15.09 -12.43 -11.77
N ALA A 83 -14.92 -13.69 -11.34
CA ALA A 83 -14.39 -14.03 -10.02
C ALA A 83 -12.90 -13.65 -9.90
N ARG A 84 -12.11 -13.90 -10.95
CA ARG A 84 -10.70 -13.47 -11.01
C ARG A 84 -10.56 -11.95 -10.95
N GLU A 85 -11.32 -11.22 -11.76
CA GLU A 85 -11.33 -9.74 -11.74
C GLU A 85 -11.68 -9.20 -10.34
N ALA A 86 -12.68 -9.79 -9.68
CA ALA A 86 -13.03 -9.39 -8.31
C ALA A 86 -11.89 -9.65 -7.29
N ARG A 87 -11.09 -10.71 -7.47
CA ARG A 87 -9.89 -10.95 -6.64
C ARG A 87 -8.80 -9.90 -6.90
N GLU A 88 -8.63 -9.49 -8.15
CA GLU A 88 -7.69 -8.43 -8.53
C GLU A 88 -8.09 -7.09 -7.88
N TYR A 89 -9.38 -6.73 -7.93
CA TYR A 89 -9.88 -5.53 -7.24
C TYR A 89 -9.78 -5.62 -5.72
N ALA A 90 -10.03 -6.80 -5.12
CA ALA A 90 -9.82 -7.00 -3.69
C ALA A 90 -8.35 -6.80 -3.30
N ALA A 91 -7.41 -7.34 -4.09
CA ALA A 91 -5.99 -7.15 -3.87
C ALA A 91 -5.60 -5.68 -4.01
N ALA A 92 -6.08 -5.01 -5.06
CA ALA A 92 -5.79 -3.61 -5.31
C ALA A 92 -6.30 -2.71 -4.17
N ALA A 93 -7.51 -2.97 -3.69
CA ALA A 93 -8.10 -2.25 -2.56
C ALA A 93 -7.29 -2.39 -1.26
N ARG A 94 -6.66 -3.55 -1.02
CA ARG A 94 -5.81 -3.74 0.19
C ARG A 94 -4.58 -2.84 0.21
N TYR A 95 -4.07 -2.45 -0.95
CA TYR A 95 -2.94 -1.51 -1.08
C TYR A 95 -3.35 -0.04 -0.89
N GLY A 96 -4.66 0.25 -0.83
CA GLY A 96 -5.20 1.59 -0.63
C GLY A 96 -5.70 2.26 -1.90
N TYR A 97 -6.36 3.41 -1.73
CA TYR A 97 -7.13 4.06 -2.79
C TYR A 97 -6.32 4.40 -4.05
N PRO A 98 -5.11 4.98 -3.98
CA PRO A 98 -4.37 5.34 -5.20
C PRO A 98 -4.07 4.14 -6.11
N HIS A 99 -3.75 2.99 -5.50
CA HIS A 99 -3.49 1.78 -6.27
C HIS A 99 -4.78 1.16 -6.81
N TYR A 100 -5.84 1.16 -6.01
CA TYR A 100 -7.15 0.71 -6.45
C TYR A 100 -7.71 1.54 -7.61
N GLU A 101 -7.57 2.85 -7.54
CA GLU A 101 -7.97 3.79 -8.61
C GLU A 101 -7.18 3.56 -9.90
N ALA A 102 -5.86 3.34 -9.81
CA ALA A 102 -5.05 3.01 -10.98
C ALA A 102 -5.56 1.74 -11.69
N VAL A 103 -5.84 0.68 -10.92
CA VAL A 103 -6.36 -0.59 -11.45
C VAL A 103 -7.75 -0.40 -12.09
N LEU A 104 -8.63 0.39 -11.49
CA LEU A 104 -9.95 0.71 -12.08
C LEU A 104 -9.85 1.46 -13.41
N ASN A 105 -8.82 2.30 -13.57
CA ASN A 105 -8.58 3.08 -14.79
C ASN A 105 -7.69 2.36 -15.81
N GLY A 106 -7.23 1.14 -15.51
CA GLY A 106 -6.40 0.33 -16.40
C GLY A 106 -4.97 0.84 -16.56
N TRP A 107 -4.41 1.47 -15.52
CA TRP A 107 -3.04 1.98 -15.50
C TRP A 107 -2.04 0.97 -14.92
#